data_AF-A0A9W4HQ22-F1
#
_entry.id   AF-A0A9W4HQ22-F1
#
_cell.length_a   1.000
_cell.length_b   1.000
_cell.length_c   1.000
_cell.angle_alpha   90.00
_cell.angle_beta   90.00
_cell.angle_gamma   90.00
#
_symmetry.space_group_name_H-M   'P 1'
#
loop_
_entity.id
_entity.type
_entity.pdbx_description
1 polymer ?
#
loop_
_entity_poly.entity_id
_entity_poly.type
_entity_poly.pdbx_seq_one_letter_code
_entity_poly.pdbx_strand_id
1 'polypeptide(L)'
;MASIVGIDVSIFSDICQHSGGYVVVQLVACCIKEGLRRQSTTHNWSASRICQFRSHPSHLILILFSIGSLPRSYETTSPKLTPGEVLHTHKKMAYNLSIEVFGPGDSPTHRSHWGFMINKPGNLEFGDLLQVEIIDSDRLWYGFAPRYATKIIDKAAVGMCKIADLTSQQRHDAIRVIEKEPAPRDSIGRCQDWTFDALLSLEIEELVPSGTSAFWKGMIGRPAREVAAACGTQWTAFA
;
A
#
# COMPACT_ATOMS: atom_id res chain seq x y z
N MET A 1 -16.35 -20.33 20.59
CA MET A 1 -16.57 -19.61 19.32
C MET A 1 -15.21 -19.13 18.84
N ALA A 2 -14.68 -19.72 17.76
CA ALA A 2 -13.39 -19.34 17.20
C ALA A 2 -13.64 -18.40 16.00
N SER A 3 -13.09 -17.18 16.07
CA SER A 3 -13.08 -16.26 14.93
C SER A 3 -12.05 -16.70 13.91
N ILE A 4 -12.45 -16.73 12.64
CA ILE A 4 -11.56 -16.91 11.49
C ILE A 4 -10.88 -15.57 11.25
N VAL A 5 -9.56 -15.50 11.45
CA VAL A 5 -8.75 -14.38 10.98
C VAL A 5 -8.23 -14.76 9.59
N GLY A 6 -8.75 -14.10 8.55
CA GLY A 6 -8.16 -14.19 7.22
C GLY A 6 -6.78 -13.53 7.24
N ILE A 7 -5.73 -14.29 6.94
CA ILE A 7 -4.38 -13.75 6.82
C ILE A 7 -4.17 -13.39 5.35
N ASP A 8 -3.87 -12.11 5.11
CA ASP A 8 -3.48 -11.59 3.81
C ASP A 8 -2.05 -12.05 3.46
N VAL A 9 -1.88 -12.62 2.26
CA VAL A 9 -0.64 -13.22 1.76
C VAL A 9 0.42 -12.14 1.45
N SER A 10 0.03 -10.87 1.41
CA SER A 10 0.91 -9.72 1.21
C SER A 10 1.98 -9.55 2.31
N ILE A 11 1.72 -10.06 3.52
CA ILE A 11 2.62 -9.95 4.69
C ILE A 11 3.89 -10.80 4.55
N PHE A 12 3.89 -11.83 3.70
CA PHE A 12 5.02 -12.76 3.61
C PHE A 12 6.21 -12.23 2.79
N SER A 13 6.00 -11.24 1.92
CA SER A 13 7.07 -10.67 1.11
C SER A 13 8.07 -9.87 1.95
N ASP A 14 7.61 -9.22 3.03
CA ASP A 14 8.45 -8.34 3.85
C ASP A 14 9.38 -9.11 4.80
N ILE A 15 9.03 -10.33 5.20
CA ILE A 15 9.85 -11.15 6.12
C ILE A 15 11.09 -11.70 5.39
N CYS A 16 10.98 -12.02 4.10
CA CYS A 16 12.08 -12.63 3.33
C CYS A 16 13.21 -11.66 2.95
N GLN A 17 13.02 -10.34 3.06
CA GLN A 17 14.05 -9.35 2.68
C GLN A 17 14.98 -8.93 3.83
N HIS A 18 14.75 -9.34 5.07
CA HIS A 18 15.52 -8.87 6.24
C HIS A 18 16.35 -9.90 6.98
N SER A 19 16.29 -11.18 6.60
CA SER A 19 17.17 -12.21 7.12
C SER A 19 17.85 -12.90 5.94
N GLY A 20 19.15 -12.66 5.76
CA GLY A 20 20.00 -13.40 4.82
C GLY A 20 20.19 -14.87 5.21
N GLY A 21 19.10 -15.58 5.52
CA GLY A 21 19.05 -16.96 5.96
C GLY A 21 17.86 -17.67 5.33
N TYR A 22 18.10 -18.88 4.83
CA TYR A 22 17.09 -19.73 4.21
C TYR A 22 15.99 -20.08 5.23
N VAL A 23 14.76 -19.61 5.01
CA VAL A 23 13.57 -20.09 5.73
C VAL A 23 13.06 -21.33 4.99
N VAL A 24 13.28 -22.51 5.57
CA VAL A 24 12.64 -23.75 5.10
C VAL A 24 11.19 -23.72 5.57
N VAL A 25 10.27 -23.32 4.68
CA VAL A 25 8.83 -23.38 4.96
C VAL A 25 8.36 -24.81 4.73
N GLN A 26 8.11 -25.54 5.81
CA GLN A 26 7.54 -26.88 5.75
C GLN A 26 6.01 -26.78 5.70
N LEU A 27 5.45 -26.84 4.49
CA LEU A 27 4.00 -26.90 4.27
C LEU A 27 3.47 -28.29 4.66
N VAL A 28 2.79 -28.38 5.80
CA VAL A 28 2.00 -29.57 6.16
C VAL A 28 0.55 -29.34 5.70
N ALA A 29 0.17 -29.93 4.58
CA ALA A 29 -1.22 -29.99 4.17
C ALA A 29 -1.94 -31.08 5.00
N CYS A 30 -2.85 -30.68 5.89
CA CYS A 30 -3.71 -31.63 6.60
C CYS A 30 -5.05 -31.71 5.87
N CYS A 31 -5.29 -32.80 5.13
CA CYS A 31 -6.61 -33.10 4.61
C CYS A 31 -7.49 -33.60 5.76
N ILE A 32 -8.47 -32.79 6.20
CA ILE A 32 -9.54 -33.28 7.06
C ILE A 32 -10.51 -34.07 6.19
N LYS A 33 -10.42 -35.40 6.26
CA LYS A 33 -11.47 -36.31 5.82
C LYS A 33 -11.91 -37.09 7.06
N GLU A 34 -13.21 -37.06 7.35
CA GLU A 34 -13.80 -37.88 8.41
C GLU A 34 -13.41 -39.34 8.21
N GLY A 35 -12.72 -39.91 9.20
CA GLY A 35 -12.43 -41.34 9.29
C GLY A 35 -11.20 -41.83 8.52
N LEU A 36 -10.12 -42.11 9.27
CA LEU A 36 -9.08 -43.16 9.12
C LEU A 36 -7.61 -42.68 9.13
N ARG A 37 -6.89 -43.28 10.11
CA ARG A 37 -5.44 -43.56 10.27
C ARG A 37 -4.40 -42.55 9.75
N ARG A 38 -3.60 -42.05 10.72
CA ARG A 38 -2.28 -41.45 10.52
C ARG A 38 -1.36 -42.37 9.72
N GLN A 39 -0.79 -41.85 8.63
CA GLN A 39 0.53 -42.27 8.16
C GLN A 39 1.37 -41.01 7.94
N SER A 40 2.48 -40.92 8.66
CA SER A 40 3.53 -39.93 8.40
C SER A 40 4.55 -40.56 7.47
N THR A 41 4.71 -40.02 6.27
CA THR A 41 5.87 -40.31 5.43
C THR A 41 6.68 -39.02 5.26
N THR A 42 7.92 -39.06 5.71
CA THR A 42 8.92 -38.02 5.46
C THR A 42 9.61 -38.32 4.13
N HIS A 43 9.44 -37.44 3.14
CA HIS A 43 10.29 -37.42 1.95
C HIS A 43 11.05 -36.10 1.88
N ASN A 44 12.37 -36.18 1.79
CA ASN A 44 13.24 -35.06 1.46
C ASN A 44 13.06 -34.70 -0.02
N TRP A 45 12.64 -33.47 -0.29
CA TRP A 45 12.61 -32.91 -1.64
C TRP A 45 13.69 -31.83 -1.75
N SER A 46 14.59 -31.96 -2.74
CA SER A 46 15.52 -30.88 -3.11
C SER A 46 14.79 -29.85 -3.97
N ALA A 47 15.08 -28.58 -3.70
CA ALA A 47 14.43 -27.43 -4.32
C ALA A 47 14.79 -27.31 -5.81
N SER A 48 13.90 -27.78 -6.68
CA SER A 48 13.79 -27.34 -8.08
C SER A 48 12.48 -27.87 -8.66
N ARG A 49 11.40 -27.09 -8.49
CA ARG A 49 10.21 -27.02 -9.38
C ARG A 49 9.19 -26.06 -8.78
N ILE A 50 8.97 -24.95 -9.46
CA ILE A 50 7.80 -24.09 -9.26
C ILE A 50 6.58 -24.92 -9.68
N CYS A 51 5.78 -25.36 -8.71
CA CYS A 51 4.49 -25.99 -9.00
C CYS A 51 3.44 -24.87 -9.21
N GLN A 52 3.04 -24.65 -10.46
CA GLN A 52 1.80 -23.93 -10.78
C GLN A 52 0.62 -24.72 -10.22
N PHE A 53 -0.08 -24.19 -9.22
CA PHE A 53 -1.38 -24.70 -8.81
C PHE A 53 -2.49 -24.00 -9.61
N ARG A 54 -3.13 -24.74 -10.52
CA ARG A 54 -4.41 -24.34 -11.10
C ARG A 54 -5.52 -24.57 -10.07
N SER A 55 -6.24 -23.52 -9.71
CA SER A 55 -7.41 -23.58 -8.83
C SER A 55 -8.59 -24.24 -9.53
N HIS A 56 -9.21 -25.23 -8.88
CA HIS A 56 -10.60 -25.63 -9.13
C HIS A 56 -11.45 -25.24 -7.90
N PRO A 57 -12.68 -24.74 -8.08
CA PRO A 57 -13.41 -24.02 -7.04
C PRO A 57 -14.28 -24.98 -6.23
N SER A 58 -13.72 -25.76 -5.30
CA SER A 58 -14.56 -26.56 -4.39
C SER A 58 -13.98 -26.92 -3.03
N HIS A 59 -12.76 -26.49 -2.66
CA HIS A 59 -12.17 -26.88 -1.38
C HIS A 59 -11.54 -25.71 -0.63
N LEU A 60 -12.06 -25.45 0.58
CA LEU A 60 -11.47 -24.56 1.57
C LEU A 60 -10.22 -25.26 2.13
N ILE A 61 -9.04 -24.73 1.88
CA ILE A 61 -7.79 -25.23 2.48
C ILE A 61 -7.54 -24.46 3.77
N LEU A 62 -7.66 -25.15 4.90
CA LEU A 62 -7.28 -24.63 6.21
C LEU A 62 -5.77 -24.85 6.41
N ILE A 63 -4.97 -23.78 6.37
CA ILE A 63 -3.54 -23.86 6.67
C ILE A 63 -3.36 -23.64 8.18
N LEU A 64 -3.05 -24.71 8.91
CA LEU A 64 -2.66 -24.64 10.32
C LEU A 64 -1.13 -24.61 10.41
N PHE A 65 -0.59 -23.53 10.98
CA PHE A 65 0.84 -23.45 11.32
C PHE A 65 1.08 -24.17 12.65
N SER A 66 1.85 -25.26 12.62
CA SER A 66 2.40 -25.87 13.83
C SER A 66 3.80 -25.28 14.05
N ILE A 67 3.96 -24.46 15.08
CA ILE A 67 5.26 -23.94 15.47
C ILE A 67 5.98 -25.06 16.23
N GLY A 68 6.88 -25.76 15.55
CA GLY A 68 7.71 -26.78 16.17
C GLY A 68 8.64 -26.18 17.22
N SER A 69 8.67 -26.78 18.41
CA SER A 69 9.59 -26.43 19.50
C SER A 69 11.04 -26.51 19.04
N LEU A 70 11.74 -25.37 19.08
CA LEU A 70 13.19 -25.29 18.84
C LEU A 70 13.97 -25.94 20.00
N PRO A 71 15.13 -26.57 19.73
CA PRO A 71 15.97 -27.12 20.77
C PRO A 71 16.67 -26.03 21.59
N ARG A 72 16.77 -26.35 22.88
CA ARG A 72 17.34 -25.61 23.99
C ARG A 72 18.86 -25.42 23.84
N SER A 73 19.31 -24.17 23.82
CA SER A 73 20.47 -23.61 24.54
C SER A 73 21.16 -22.50 23.74
N TYR A 74 20.76 -21.26 24.01
CA TYR A 74 21.65 -20.11 23.89
C TYR A 74 21.60 -19.40 25.24
N GLU A 75 22.74 -19.44 25.92
CA GLU A 75 22.98 -18.75 27.18
C GLU A 75 22.86 -17.25 26.89
N THR A 76 21.71 -16.69 27.26
CA THR A 76 21.40 -15.29 27.03
C THR A 76 21.89 -14.53 28.25
N THR A 77 23.06 -13.90 28.17
CA THR A 77 23.42 -12.82 29.09
C THR A 77 22.43 -11.67 28.86
N SER A 78 21.36 -11.68 29.65
CA SER A 78 20.36 -10.62 29.72
C SER A 78 21.04 -9.32 30.13
N PRO A 79 21.01 -8.24 29.33
CA PRO A 79 21.36 -6.93 29.84
C PRO A 79 20.34 -6.55 30.93
N LYS A 80 20.84 -6.19 32.11
CA LYS A 80 20.03 -5.65 33.21
C LYS A 80 19.35 -4.36 32.74
N LEU A 81 18.10 -4.46 32.31
CA LEU A 81 17.24 -3.30 32.09
C LEU A 81 16.91 -2.67 33.44
N THR A 82 17.35 -1.44 33.62
CA THR A 82 16.96 -0.58 34.72
C THR A 82 15.46 -0.24 34.60
N PRO A 83 14.66 -0.34 35.67
CA PRO A 83 13.28 0.12 35.65
C PRO A 83 13.24 1.64 35.43
N GLY A 84 12.85 2.09 34.23
CA GLY A 84 12.73 3.52 33.93
C GLY A 84 12.80 3.92 32.46
N GLU A 85 13.31 3.08 31.56
CA GLU A 85 13.31 3.40 30.13
C GLU A 85 11.97 3.03 29.50
N VAL A 86 11.07 4.00 29.47
CA VAL A 86 9.95 4.01 28.52
C VAL A 86 10.57 3.95 27.13
N LEU A 87 10.44 2.81 26.47
CA LEU A 87 10.83 2.64 25.07
C LEU A 87 9.97 3.58 24.23
N HIS A 88 10.45 4.81 24.05
CA HIS A 88 9.91 5.74 23.06
C HIS A 88 10.24 5.13 21.72
N THR A 89 9.34 4.31 21.19
CA THR A 89 9.38 3.86 19.81
C THR A 89 9.25 5.10 18.95
N HIS A 90 10.38 5.72 18.60
CA HIS A 90 10.43 6.72 17.56
C HIS A 90 9.81 6.09 16.31
N LYS A 91 8.58 6.50 16.01
CA LYS A 91 7.83 6.03 14.86
C LYS A 91 8.64 6.45 13.64
N LYS A 92 9.33 5.49 13.01
CA LYS A 92 10.20 5.76 11.88
C LYS A 92 9.34 6.16 10.68
N MET A 93 9.52 7.40 10.22
CA MET A 93 8.94 7.86 8.97
C MET A 93 9.63 7.12 7.83
N ALA A 94 8.84 6.41 7.03
CA ALA A 94 9.35 5.44 6.06
C ALA A 94 8.83 5.69 4.63
N TYR A 95 7.80 6.51 4.48
CA TYR A 95 7.13 6.81 3.23
C TYR A 95 6.81 8.30 3.12
N ASN A 96 6.82 8.82 1.90
CA ASN A 96 6.20 10.09 1.55
C ASN A 96 4.81 9.80 0.98
N LEU A 97 3.83 10.63 1.33
CA LEU A 97 2.58 10.74 0.60
C LEU A 97 2.61 12.05 -0.19
N SER A 98 2.29 11.97 -1.48
CA SER A 98 2.29 13.08 -2.42
C SER A 98 1.04 13.05 -3.30
N ILE A 99 0.68 14.19 -3.88
CA ILE A 99 -0.27 14.25 -4.98
C ILE A 99 0.52 14.43 -6.28
N GLU A 100 0.40 13.46 -7.17
CA GLU A 100 0.97 13.46 -8.50
C GLU A 100 0.02 14.14 -9.49
N VAL A 101 0.58 14.98 -10.36
CA VAL A 101 -0.18 15.76 -11.34
C VAL A 101 0.23 15.33 -12.75
N PHE A 102 -0.77 14.94 -13.53
CA PHE A 102 -0.63 14.43 -14.88
C PHE A 102 -1.17 15.42 -15.91
N GLY A 103 -0.39 15.67 -16.94
CA GLY A 103 -0.70 16.63 -18.00
C GLY A 103 -0.68 18.10 -17.53
N PRO A 104 -0.55 19.05 -18.48
CA PRO A 104 -0.34 20.46 -18.15
C PRO A 104 -1.59 21.16 -17.60
N GLY A 105 -2.79 20.71 -17.97
CA GLY A 105 -4.03 21.30 -17.47
C GLY A 105 -4.35 22.70 -18.01
N ASP A 106 -3.73 23.11 -19.13
CA ASP A 106 -3.82 24.48 -19.66
C ASP A 106 -5.17 24.80 -20.33
N SER A 107 -6.07 23.82 -20.51
CA SER A 107 -7.42 24.05 -21.04
C SER A 107 -8.48 23.87 -19.95
N PRO A 108 -9.50 24.75 -19.88
CA PRO A 108 -10.65 24.58 -19.00
C PRO A 108 -11.39 23.25 -19.17
N THR A 109 -11.34 22.67 -20.38
CA THR A 109 -11.96 21.36 -20.70
C THR A 109 -11.02 20.18 -20.45
N HIS A 110 -9.71 20.41 -20.42
CA HIS A 110 -8.67 19.40 -20.19
C HIS A 110 -7.84 19.80 -18.98
N ARG A 111 -8.45 19.67 -17.79
CA ARG A 111 -7.75 19.84 -16.51
C ARG A 111 -6.67 18.78 -16.34
N SER A 112 -5.65 19.08 -15.55
CA SER A 112 -4.66 18.07 -15.17
C SER A 112 -5.33 16.95 -14.38
N HIS A 113 -4.92 15.72 -14.63
CA HIS A 113 -5.36 14.56 -13.86
C HIS A 113 -4.53 14.46 -12.56
N TRP A 114 -5.12 14.02 -11.46
CA TRP A 114 -4.45 13.90 -10.16
C TRP A 114 -4.56 12.47 -9.61
N GLY A 115 -3.54 12.06 -8.86
CA GLY A 115 -3.52 10.80 -8.12
C GLY A 115 -2.64 10.91 -6.88
N PHE A 116 -2.81 10.01 -5.93
CA PHE A 116 -1.92 9.91 -4.77
C PHE A 116 -0.74 9.01 -5.09
N MET A 117 0.46 9.48 -4.74
CA MET A 117 1.69 8.70 -4.84
C MET A 117 2.25 8.45 -3.44
N ILE A 118 2.47 7.17 -3.11
CA ILE A 118 3.18 6.77 -1.89
C ILE A 118 4.50 6.12 -2.26
N ASN A 119 5.61 6.71 -1.84
CA ASN A 119 6.95 6.23 -2.17
C ASN A 119 7.92 6.32 -0.99
N LYS A 120 9.01 5.55 -1.04
CA LYS A 120 10.06 5.67 -0.01
C LYS A 120 10.82 6.99 -0.22
N PRO A 121 11.19 7.72 0.85
CA PRO A 121 12.00 8.93 0.74
C PRO A 121 13.28 8.68 -0.06
N GLY A 122 13.56 9.56 -1.02
CA GLY A 122 14.72 9.46 -1.92
C GLY A 122 14.59 8.42 -3.04
N ASN A 123 13.54 7.58 -3.04
CA ASN A 123 13.24 6.67 -4.15
C ASN A 123 12.20 7.30 -5.07
N LEU A 124 12.64 7.77 -6.23
CA LEU A 124 11.79 8.28 -7.32
C LEU A 124 11.63 7.25 -8.45
N GLU A 125 12.06 6.02 -8.23
CA GLU A 125 11.94 4.95 -9.22
C GLU A 125 10.59 4.25 -9.09
N PHE A 126 10.18 3.88 -7.86
CA PHE A 126 8.96 3.10 -7.63
C PHE A 126 8.11 3.62 -6.46
N GLY A 127 6.79 3.50 -6.61
CA GLY A 127 5.80 3.83 -5.59
C GLY A 127 4.44 3.18 -5.85
N ASP A 128 3.49 3.48 -4.98
CA ASP A 128 2.09 3.09 -5.13
C ASP A 128 1.30 4.30 -5.62
N LEU A 129 0.75 4.20 -6.82
CA LEU A 129 -0.11 5.20 -7.42
C LEU A 129 -1.58 4.82 -7.20
N LEU A 130 -2.32 5.65 -6.49
CA LEU A 130 -3.74 5.47 -6.19
C LEU A 130 -4.51 6.59 -6.88
N GLN A 131 -5.25 6.23 -7.92
CA GLN A 131 -5.95 7.20 -8.76
C GLN A 131 -7.26 6.63 -9.28
N VAL A 132 -8.06 7.51 -9.88
CA VAL A 132 -9.23 7.13 -10.66
C VAL A 132 -9.00 7.43 -12.14
N GLU A 133 -9.31 6.47 -13.00
CA GLU A 133 -9.18 6.62 -14.46
C GLU A 133 -10.57 6.61 -15.11
N ILE A 134 -10.72 7.27 -16.25
CA ILE A 134 -11.98 7.26 -17.02
C ILE A 134 -12.19 5.84 -17.56
N ILE A 135 -13.34 5.25 -17.23
CA ILE A 135 -13.78 3.94 -17.74
C ILE A 135 -14.87 4.06 -18.81
N ASP A 136 -15.57 5.21 -18.86
CA ASP A 136 -16.56 5.55 -19.87
C ASP A 136 -16.52 7.07 -20.10
N SER A 137 -16.02 7.51 -21.25
CA SER A 137 -15.87 8.93 -21.58
C SER A 137 -17.20 9.62 -21.89
N ASP A 138 -18.17 8.89 -22.41
CA ASP A 138 -19.46 9.45 -22.84
C ASP A 138 -20.32 9.77 -21.61
N ARG A 139 -20.23 8.91 -20.60
CA ARG A 139 -20.91 9.10 -19.30
C ARG A 139 -20.05 9.81 -18.27
N LEU A 140 -18.78 10.05 -18.58
CA LEU A 140 -17.76 10.58 -17.68
C LEU A 140 -17.73 9.77 -16.36
N TRP A 141 -17.64 8.44 -16.50
CA TRP A 141 -17.50 7.54 -15.35
C TRP A 141 -16.04 7.24 -15.10
N TYR A 142 -15.70 7.18 -13.82
CA TYR A 142 -14.39 6.82 -13.36
C TYR A 142 -14.42 5.47 -12.63
N GLY A 143 -13.28 4.79 -12.68
CA GLY A 143 -13.00 3.59 -11.91
C GLY A 143 -11.74 3.80 -11.08
N PHE A 144 -11.74 3.28 -9.86
CA PHE A 144 -10.53 3.22 -9.05
C PHE A 144 -9.51 2.28 -9.73
N ALA A 145 -8.31 2.80 -9.99
CA ALA A 145 -7.27 2.15 -10.80
C ALA A 145 -5.92 2.19 -10.08
N PRO A 146 -5.76 1.45 -8.97
CA PRO A 146 -4.51 1.46 -8.20
C PRO A 146 -3.40 0.73 -8.95
N ARG A 147 -2.17 1.24 -8.83
CA ARG A 147 -0.96 0.64 -9.38
C ARG A 147 0.09 0.55 -8.28
N TYR A 148 0.29 -0.66 -7.78
CA TYR A 148 1.26 -0.95 -6.73
C TYR A 148 2.65 -1.22 -7.31
N ALA A 149 3.69 -0.74 -6.64
CA ALA A 149 5.08 -0.86 -7.09
C ALA A 149 5.29 -0.44 -8.56
N THR A 150 4.61 0.62 -9.00
CA THR A 150 4.73 1.19 -10.35
C THR A 150 5.89 2.15 -10.43
N LYS A 151 6.39 2.39 -11.65
CA LYS A 151 7.34 3.48 -11.89
C LYS A 151 6.67 4.83 -11.60
N ILE A 152 7.36 5.69 -10.85
CA ILE A 152 6.85 7.03 -10.48
C ILE A 152 6.87 7.95 -11.69
N ILE A 153 7.96 7.94 -12.45
CA ILE A 153 8.07 8.74 -13.67
C ILE A 153 7.32 8.02 -14.79
N ASP A 154 5.99 8.11 -14.77
CA ASP A 154 5.16 7.81 -15.93
C ASP A 154 5.21 8.98 -16.92
N LYS A 155 5.17 8.70 -18.22
CA LYS A 155 5.41 9.67 -19.30
C LYS A 155 4.42 10.84 -19.32
N ALA A 156 3.29 10.72 -18.61
CA ALA A 156 2.26 11.75 -18.55
C ALA A 156 2.34 12.62 -17.29
N ALA A 157 3.13 12.23 -16.27
CA ALA A 157 3.24 12.97 -15.03
C ALA A 157 4.15 14.19 -15.21
N VAL A 158 3.69 15.35 -14.76
CA VAL A 158 4.43 16.63 -14.81
C VAL A 158 5.27 16.81 -13.54
N GLY A 159 4.82 16.23 -12.44
CA GLY A 159 5.48 16.28 -11.15
C GLY A 159 4.55 15.86 -10.02
N MET A 160 5.05 15.94 -8.80
CA MET A 160 4.28 15.64 -7.60
C MET A 160 4.56 16.62 -6.47
N CYS A 161 3.56 16.82 -5.63
CA CYS A 161 3.63 17.68 -4.45
C CYS A 161 3.54 16.84 -3.19
N LYS A 162 4.61 16.82 -2.39
CA LYS A 162 4.63 16.10 -1.11
C LYS A 162 3.66 16.76 -0.13
N ILE A 163 2.82 15.95 0.53
CA ILE A 163 1.83 16.42 1.51
C ILE A 163 2.05 15.87 2.92
N ALA A 164 2.65 14.69 3.08
CA ALA A 164 2.94 14.14 4.40
C ALA A 164 4.12 13.15 4.39
N ASP A 165 4.72 12.98 5.57
CA ASP A 165 5.55 11.83 5.89
C ASP A 165 4.69 10.78 6.61
N LEU A 166 4.81 9.53 6.21
CA LEU A 166 4.07 8.41 6.77
C LEU A 166 5.00 7.36 7.37
N THR A 167 4.56 6.78 8.48
CA THR A 167 5.11 5.52 9.01
C THR A 167 4.58 4.33 8.23
N SER A 168 5.18 3.14 8.41
CA SER A 168 4.67 1.94 7.73
C SER A 168 3.20 1.67 8.04
N GLN A 169 2.76 1.85 9.29
CA GLN A 169 1.35 1.68 9.65
C GLN A 169 0.46 2.72 8.96
N GLN A 170 0.86 4.00 9.02
CA GLN A 170 0.10 5.08 8.38
C GLN A 170 0.01 4.94 6.86
N ARG A 171 1.00 4.33 6.19
CA ARG A 171 0.87 3.98 4.76
C ARG A 171 -0.31 3.04 4.53
N HIS A 172 -0.43 1.97 5.31
CA HIS A 172 -1.54 1.02 5.16
C HIS A 172 -2.89 1.69 5.48
N ASP A 173 -2.91 2.55 6.50
CA ASP A 173 -4.12 3.29 6.86
C ASP A 173 -4.52 4.29 5.75
N ALA A 174 -3.55 5.00 5.16
CA ALA A 174 -3.79 5.92 4.05
C ALA A 174 -4.33 5.21 2.81
N ILE A 175 -3.73 4.09 2.41
CA ILE A 175 -4.25 3.27 1.30
C ILE A 175 -5.70 2.88 1.57
N ARG A 176 -5.99 2.35 2.76
CA ARG A 176 -7.35 1.94 3.14
C ARG A 176 -8.36 3.09 3.12
N VAL A 177 -7.96 4.29 3.51
CA VAL A 177 -8.83 5.48 3.45
C VAL A 177 -9.09 5.88 2.00
N ILE A 178 -8.05 5.95 1.17
CA ILE A 178 -8.16 6.33 -0.25
C ILE A 178 -9.02 5.31 -1.02
N GLU A 179 -8.83 4.01 -0.79
CA GLU A 179 -9.60 2.95 -1.46
C GLU A 179 -11.10 2.95 -1.14
N LYS A 180 -11.50 3.54 0.00
CA LYS A 180 -12.91 3.64 0.39
C LYS A 180 -13.65 4.76 -0.34
N GLU A 181 -12.94 5.74 -0.89
CA GLU A 181 -13.56 6.87 -1.56
C GLU A 181 -14.17 6.40 -2.90
N PRO A 182 -15.51 6.49 -3.07
CA PRO A 182 -16.16 6.00 -4.29
C PRO A 182 -15.70 6.78 -5.53
N ALA A 183 -15.31 6.06 -6.58
CA ALA A 183 -15.00 6.69 -7.85
C ALA A 183 -16.23 7.40 -8.45
N PRO A 184 -16.10 8.63 -8.98
CA PRO A 184 -17.22 9.38 -9.54
C PRO A 184 -17.91 8.65 -10.70
N ARG A 185 -19.26 8.63 -10.66
CA ARG A 185 -20.12 8.02 -11.71
C ARG A 185 -21.34 8.87 -12.04
N ASP A 186 -21.31 10.14 -11.66
CA ASP A 186 -22.47 11.04 -11.70
C ASP A 186 -22.42 12.04 -12.88
N SER A 187 -21.46 11.88 -13.80
CA SER A 187 -21.17 12.80 -14.92
C SER A 187 -20.74 14.23 -14.52
N ILE A 188 -20.59 14.50 -13.22
CA ILE A 188 -20.22 15.80 -12.66
C ILE A 188 -18.82 15.74 -12.06
N GLY A 189 -18.59 14.78 -11.16
CA GLY A 189 -17.33 14.61 -10.43
C GLY A 189 -16.18 14.20 -11.35
N ARG A 190 -15.04 14.86 -11.19
CA ARG A 190 -13.81 14.59 -11.93
C ARG A 190 -12.75 13.98 -11.01
N CYS A 191 -11.63 13.54 -11.58
CA CYS A 191 -10.51 12.97 -10.82
C CYS A 191 -9.95 13.90 -9.73
N GLN A 192 -9.94 15.22 -9.98
CA GLN A 192 -9.50 16.21 -8.99
C GLN A 192 -10.46 16.28 -7.79
N ASP A 193 -11.77 16.17 -8.05
CA ASP A 193 -12.80 16.19 -7.00
C ASP A 193 -12.67 14.93 -6.13
N TRP A 194 -12.53 13.75 -6.75
CA TRP A 194 -12.25 12.50 -6.02
C TRP A 194 -10.98 12.58 -5.18
N THR A 195 -9.90 13.16 -5.72
CA THR A 195 -8.64 13.35 -4.98
C THR A 195 -8.85 14.28 -3.79
N PHE A 196 -9.64 15.34 -3.95
CA PHE A 196 -9.99 16.26 -2.86
C PHE A 196 -10.83 15.57 -1.77
N ASP A 197 -11.84 14.79 -2.14
CA ASP A 197 -12.71 14.08 -1.18
C ASP A 197 -11.92 13.02 -0.39
N ALA A 198 -11.06 12.25 -1.07
CA ALA A 198 -10.15 11.31 -0.42
C ALA A 198 -9.14 12.04 0.50
N LEU A 199 -8.63 13.21 0.09
CA LEU A 199 -7.72 14.02 0.90
C LEU A 199 -8.40 14.58 2.16
N LEU A 200 -9.67 14.97 2.06
CA LEU A 200 -10.47 15.39 3.21
C LEU A 200 -10.60 14.24 4.22
N SER A 201 -10.88 13.03 3.73
CA SER A 201 -10.93 11.83 4.57
C SER A 201 -9.58 11.53 5.23
N LEU A 202 -8.45 11.70 4.52
CA LEU A 202 -7.11 11.56 5.08
C LEU A 202 -6.81 12.61 6.18
N GLU A 203 -7.32 13.84 6.03
CA GLU A 203 -7.14 14.89 7.03
C GLU A 203 -7.97 14.62 8.29
N ILE A 204 -9.20 14.12 8.14
CA ILE A 204 -10.07 13.71 9.25
C ILE A 204 -9.41 12.58 10.07
N GLU A 205 -8.74 11.64 9.41
CA GLU A 205 -8.03 10.51 10.03
C GLU A 205 -6.62 10.88 10.52
N GLU A 206 -6.25 12.18 10.50
CA GLU A 206 -4.95 12.71 10.95
C GLU A 206 -3.74 12.07 10.22
N LEU A 207 -3.94 11.62 8.99
CA LEU A 207 -2.89 11.05 8.13
C LEU A 207 -2.15 12.12 7.32
N VAL A 208 -2.73 13.31 7.20
CA VAL A 208 -2.11 14.51 6.63
C VAL A 208 -2.28 15.68 7.60
N PRO A 209 -1.42 16.72 7.51
CA PRO A 209 -1.56 17.91 8.36
C PRO A 209 -2.91 18.61 8.20
N SER A 210 -3.39 19.24 9.26
CA SER A 210 -4.60 20.08 9.18
C SER A 210 -4.37 21.27 8.23
N GLY A 211 -5.41 21.62 7.47
CA GLY A 211 -5.38 22.65 6.43
C GLY A 211 -4.99 22.14 5.05
N THR A 212 -4.58 20.86 4.91
CA THR A 212 -4.15 20.30 3.62
C THR A 212 -5.31 20.27 2.62
N SER A 213 -6.50 19.81 3.01
CA SER A 213 -7.68 19.81 2.14
C SER A 213 -8.09 21.24 1.73
N ALA A 214 -8.02 22.21 2.65
CA ALA A 214 -8.35 23.60 2.35
C ALA A 214 -7.40 24.21 1.29
N PHE A 215 -6.10 23.91 1.39
CA PHE A 215 -5.12 24.29 0.37
C PHE A 215 -5.46 23.68 -0.99
N TRP A 216 -5.69 22.37 -1.04
CA TRP A 216 -5.95 21.64 -2.29
C TRP A 216 -7.31 21.97 -2.92
N LYS A 217 -8.32 22.33 -2.13
CA LYS A 217 -9.59 22.86 -2.63
C LYS A 217 -9.37 24.10 -3.51
N GLY A 218 -8.43 24.97 -3.13
CA GLY A 218 -8.06 26.15 -3.91
C GLY A 218 -7.31 25.84 -5.20
N MET A 219 -6.81 24.61 -5.38
CA MET A 219 -6.04 24.16 -6.54
C MET A 219 -6.90 23.49 -7.62
N ILE A 220 -8.15 23.12 -7.31
CA ILE A 220 -9.05 22.45 -8.27
C ILE A 220 -9.21 23.34 -9.52
N GLY A 221 -9.04 22.74 -10.68
CA GLY A 221 -9.13 23.39 -11.99
C GLY A 221 -7.91 24.23 -12.39
N ARG A 222 -6.90 24.38 -11.53
CA ARG A 222 -5.66 25.10 -11.89
C ARG A 222 -4.76 24.24 -12.78
N PRO A 223 -4.00 24.87 -13.70
CA PRO A 223 -3.00 24.15 -14.49
C PRO A 223 -1.82 23.69 -13.63
N ALA A 224 -1.10 22.66 -14.08
CA ALA A 224 0.01 22.06 -13.35
C ALA A 224 1.09 23.07 -12.96
N ARG A 225 1.35 24.07 -13.81
CA ARG A 225 2.31 25.15 -13.53
C ARG A 225 1.93 25.99 -12.31
N GLU A 226 0.63 26.23 -12.09
CA GLU A 226 0.15 26.99 -10.94
C GLU A 226 0.14 26.13 -9.68
N VAL A 227 -0.20 24.85 -9.80
CA VAL A 227 -0.09 23.89 -8.69
C VAL A 227 1.36 23.76 -8.24
N ALA A 228 2.30 23.63 -9.18
CA ALA A 228 3.73 23.58 -8.89
C ALA A 228 4.22 24.85 -8.17
N ALA A 229 3.83 26.03 -8.67
CA ALA A 229 4.17 27.30 -8.05
C ALA A 229 3.61 27.42 -6.62
N ALA A 230 2.38 26.96 -6.39
CA ALA A 230 1.74 26.98 -5.07
C ALA A 230 2.37 25.98 -4.09
N CYS A 231 2.79 24.81 -4.57
CA CYS A 231 3.47 23.80 -3.77
C CYS A 231 4.90 24.19 -3.37
N GLY A 232 5.54 25.09 -4.12
CA GLY A 232 6.86 25.64 -3.80
C GLY A 232 7.90 24.54 -3.58
N THR A 233 8.53 24.52 -2.40
CA THR A 233 9.58 23.54 -2.07
C THR A 233 9.07 22.10 -1.90
N GLN A 234 7.74 21.90 -1.82
CA GLN A 234 7.15 20.56 -1.76
C GLN A 234 6.97 19.94 -3.15
N TRP A 235 7.20 20.70 -4.22
CA TRP A 235 7.09 20.23 -5.59
C TRP A 235 8.36 19.51 -6.05
N THR A 236 8.18 18.32 -6.63
CA THR A 236 9.20 17.59 -7.39
C THR A 236 8.76 17.53 -8.85
N ALA A 237 9.49 18.19 -9.74
CA ALA A 237 9.21 18.18 -11.17
C ALA A 237 9.71 16.88 -11.82
N PHE A 238 8.97 16.37 -12.80
CA PHE A 238 9.41 15.29 -13.68
C PHE A 238 9.80 15.87 -15.03
N ALA A 239 10.87 15.32 -15.61
CA ALA A 239 11.49 15.82 -16.84
C ALA A 239 10.89 15.16 -18.09
#